data_AF-A0A942V296-F1
#
_entry.id   AF-A0A942V296-F1
#
_cell.length_a   1.000
_cell.length_b   1.000
_cell.length_c   1.000
_cell.angle_alpha   90.00
_cell.angle_beta   90.00
_cell.angle_gamma   90.00
#
_symmetry.space_group_name_H-M   'P 1'
#
loop_
_entity.id
_entity.type
_entity.pdbx_description
1 polymer ?
#
loop_
_entity_poly.entity_id
_entity_poly.type
_entity_poly.pdbx_seq_one_letter_code
_entity_poly.pdbx_strand_id
1 'polypeptide(L)'
;MNFNELLDTLQKLKSGYKINQMSIANVLGLSRQTMSKRFQIGTEVTVSELQELENFYGVSLYKESTHNTFERQNDITVNEKSSQFGKRLSLIQEKHNFLDREMAKLLKISEDEYIDLVCGDKEPDLQILNCIKQNFKVSIDYLLYGD
;
A
#
# COMPACT_ATOMS: atom_id res chain seq x y z
N MET A 1 -12.40 -4.26 12.66
CA MET A 1 -11.36 -4.95 13.46
C MET A 1 -11.69 -4.75 14.92
N ASN A 2 -11.72 -5.83 15.72
CA ASN A 2 -11.94 -5.74 17.17
C ASN A 2 -10.62 -5.68 17.95
N PHE A 3 -10.68 -5.44 19.27
CA PHE A 3 -9.49 -5.31 20.11
C PHE A 3 -8.62 -6.57 20.22
N ASN A 4 -9.20 -7.77 20.08
CA ASN A 4 -8.43 -9.01 20.09
C ASN A 4 -7.58 -9.12 18.80
N GLU A 5 -8.21 -8.92 17.65
CA GLU A 5 -7.54 -8.90 16.34
C GLU A 5 -6.45 -7.82 16.25
N LEU A 6 -6.75 -6.62 16.79
CA LEU A 6 -5.79 -5.53 16.90
C LEU A 6 -4.58 -5.92 17.74
N LEU A 7 -4.79 -6.53 18.91
CA LEU A 7 -3.69 -6.94 19.79
C LEU A 7 -2.78 -7.97 19.11
N ASP A 8 -3.35 -8.98 18.47
CA ASP A 8 -2.60 -9.98 17.71
C ASP A 8 -1.81 -9.34 16.57
N THR A 9 -2.41 -8.37 15.88
CA THR A 9 -1.78 -7.65 14.76
C THR A 9 -0.60 -6.81 15.27
N LEU A 10 -0.80 -6.05 16.34
CA LEU A 10 0.26 -5.26 16.98
C LEU A 10 1.42 -6.13 17.46
N GLN A 11 1.13 -7.27 18.11
CA GLN A 11 2.16 -8.20 18.55
C GLN A 11 2.96 -8.81 17.38
N LYS A 12 2.31 -9.10 16.25
CA LYS A 12 3.01 -9.58 15.04
C LYS A 12 3.90 -8.51 14.43
N LEU A 13 3.41 -7.27 14.32
CA LEU A 13 4.14 -6.16 13.73
C LEU A 13 5.29 -5.66 14.61
N LYS A 14 5.17 -5.82 15.92
CA LYS A 14 6.19 -5.42 16.91
C LYS A 14 6.53 -6.59 17.82
N SER A 15 6.99 -7.70 17.23
CA SER A 15 7.32 -8.95 17.94
C SER A 15 8.39 -8.80 19.04
N GLY A 16 9.20 -7.74 19.01
CA GLY A 16 10.14 -7.38 20.07
C GLY A 16 9.54 -6.63 21.27
N TYR A 17 8.27 -6.22 21.19
CA TYR A 17 7.57 -5.45 22.23
C TYR A 17 6.48 -6.30 22.88
N LYS A 18 6.46 -6.31 24.21
CA LYS A 18 5.40 -7.00 24.98
C LYS A 18 4.14 -6.16 25.02
N ILE A 19 3.40 -6.15 23.91
CA ILE A 19 2.10 -5.45 23.81
C ILE A 19 1.02 -6.31 24.48
N ASN A 20 0.25 -5.70 25.36
CA ASN A 20 -0.87 -6.34 26.06
C ASN A 20 -2.05 -5.36 26.19
N GLN A 21 -3.19 -5.83 26.71
CA GLN A 21 -4.39 -5.00 26.87
C GLN A 21 -4.13 -3.70 27.62
N MET A 22 -3.26 -3.73 28.65
CA MET A 22 -2.92 -2.55 29.44
C MET A 22 -2.11 -1.53 28.63
N SER A 23 -1.23 -2.03 27.76
CA SER A 23 -0.40 -1.16 26.92
C SER A 23 -1.28 -0.39 25.94
N ILE A 24 -2.29 -1.05 25.36
CA ILE A 24 -3.29 -0.40 24.50
C ILE A 24 -4.15 0.58 25.31
N ALA A 25 -4.58 0.19 26.51
CA ALA A 25 -5.38 1.06 27.39
C ALA A 25 -4.64 2.36 27.74
N ASN A 26 -3.35 2.26 28.05
CA ASN A 26 -2.51 3.42 28.38
C ASN A 26 -2.37 4.37 27.19
N VAL A 27 -2.20 3.86 25.97
CA VAL A 27 -2.10 4.71 24.77
C VAL A 27 -3.40 5.46 24.51
N LEU A 28 -4.54 4.76 24.63
CA LEU A 28 -5.87 5.33 24.39
C LEU A 28 -6.43 6.14 25.58
N GLY A 29 -5.68 6.29 26.68
CA GLY A 29 -6.15 6.97 27.89
C GLY A 29 -7.33 6.28 28.60
N LEU A 30 -7.48 4.96 28.43
CA LEU A 30 -8.61 4.18 28.96
C LEU A 30 -8.26 3.46 30.27
N SER A 31 -9.25 3.28 31.13
CA SER A 31 -9.09 2.48 32.34
C SER A 31 -8.94 0.98 32.01
N ARG A 32 -8.28 0.24 32.92
CA ARG A 32 -8.18 -1.24 32.87
C ARG A 32 -9.55 -1.90 32.72
N GLN A 33 -10.53 -1.43 33.49
CA GLN A 33 -11.87 -2.00 33.53
C GLN A 33 -12.58 -1.78 32.19
N THR A 34 -12.50 -0.55 31.64
CA THR A 34 -13.04 -0.23 30.32
C THR A 34 -12.42 -1.10 29.25
N MET A 35 -11.09 -1.23 29.26
CA MET A 35 -10.39 -2.02 28.26
C MET A 35 -10.76 -3.51 28.34
N SER A 36 -10.71 -4.11 29.52
CA SER A 36 -11.08 -5.51 29.71
C SER A 36 -12.49 -5.79 29.23
N LYS A 37 -13.44 -4.88 29.49
CA LYS A 37 -14.83 -5.03 29.04
C LYS A 37 -14.94 -4.98 27.51
N ARG A 38 -14.21 -4.10 26.84
CA ARG A 38 -14.21 -4.01 25.36
C ARG A 38 -13.61 -5.26 24.70
N PHE A 39 -12.56 -5.83 25.30
CA PHE A 39 -11.98 -7.10 24.86
C PHE A 39 -12.96 -8.28 25.00
N GLN A 40 -13.72 -8.33 26.10
CA GLN A 40 -14.74 -9.37 26.33
C GLN A 40 -15.95 -9.24 25.41
N ILE A 41 -16.43 -8.01 25.19
CA ILE A 41 -17.59 -7.74 24.31
C ILE A 41 -17.21 -7.90 22.84
N GLY A 42 -15.92 -7.80 22.50
CA GLY A 42 -15.47 -7.78 21.11
C GLY A 42 -15.81 -6.47 20.41
N THR A 43 -15.80 -5.35 21.14
CA THR A 43 -16.10 -4.03 20.59
C THR A 43 -15.14 -3.70 19.44
N GLU A 44 -15.67 -3.13 18.37
CA GLU A 44 -14.84 -2.65 17.26
C GLU A 44 -13.97 -1.47 17.70
N VAL A 45 -12.76 -1.42 17.13
CA VAL A 45 -11.82 -0.31 17.32
C VAL A 45 -12.19 0.78 16.33
N THR A 46 -12.30 2.01 16.81
CA THR A 46 -12.60 3.17 15.96
C THR A 46 -11.37 3.60 15.15
N VAL A 47 -11.57 4.32 14.05
CA VAL A 47 -10.46 4.80 13.20
C VAL A 47 -9.51 5.72 13.97
N SER A 48 -10.03 6.61 14.82
CA SER A 48 -9.20 7.51 15.64
C SER A 48 -8.32 6.73 16.63
N GLU A 49 -8.86 5.68 17.27
CA GLU A 49 -8.08 4.81 18.16
C GLU A 49 -6.99 4.03 17.40
N LEU A 50 -7.27 3.62 16.17
CA LEU A 50 -6.26 2.99 15.31
C LEU A 50 -5.13 3.96 14.99
N GLN A 51 -5.44 5.19 14.59
CA GLN A 51 -4.45 6.23 14.29
C GLN A 51 -3.58 6.58 15.50
N GLU A 52 -4.15 6.67 16.70
CA GLU A 52 -3.37 6.89 17.93
C GLU A 52 -2.37 5.75 18.18
N LEU A 53 -2.77 4.51 17.97
CA LEU A 53 -1.91 3.33 18.13
C LEU A 53 -0.86 3.23 17.01
N GLU A 54 -1.22 3.56 15.77
CA GLU A 54 -0.28 3.64 14.64
C GLU A 54 0.85 4.62 14.93
N ASN A 55 0.50 5.82 15.38
CA ASN A 55 1.44 6.86 15.74
C ASN A 55 2.34 6.45 16.92
N PHE A 56 1.75 5.86 17.96
CA PHE A 56 2.50 5.45 19.15
C PHE A 56 3.48 4.30 18.86
N TYR A 57 3.04 3.27 18.15
CA TYR A 57 3.88 2.10 17.88
C TYR A 57 4.73 2.24 16.62
N GLY A 58 4.49 3.26 15.78
CA GLY A 58 5.15 3.41 14.48
C GLY A 58 4.85 2.21 13.59
N VAL A 59 3.56 1.95 13.35
CA VAL A 59 3.02 0.85 12.53
C VAL A 59 1.90 1.37 11.63
N SER A 60 1.56 0.62 10.60
CA SER A 60 0.33 0.82 9.81
C SER A 60 -0.66 -0.31 10.09
N LEU A 61 -1.77 0.02 10.75
CA LEU A 61 -2.89 -0.83 11.17
C LEU A 61 -4.13 -0.59 10.28
N TYR A 62 -4.30 0.63 9.79
CA TYR A 62 -5.43 1.05 8.98
C TYR A 62 -4.92 1.88 7.80
N LYS A 63 -5.37 1.53 6.60
CA LYS A 63 -5.21 2.41 5.43
C LYS A 63 -6.54 3.08 5.20
N GLU A 64 -6.61 4.39 5.43
CA GLU A 64 -7.74 5.19 4.99
C GLU A 64 -7.95 4.97 3.49
N SER A 65 -9.14 4.52 3.09
CA SER A 65 -9.53 4.53 1.68
C SER A 65 -10.09 5.91 1.33
N THR A 66 -9.31 6.98 1.49
CA THR A 66 -9.71 8.35 1.10
C THR A 66 -9.69 8.58 -0.41
N HIS A 67 -9.46 7.54 -1.22
CA HIS A 67 -9.17 7.72 -2.65
C HIS A 67 -10.40 7.84 -3.56
N ASN A 68 -11.62 7.85 -3.02
CA ASN A 68 -12.85 7.85 -3.83
C ASN A 68 -13.90 8.85 -3.35
N THR A 69 -13.51 10.05 -2.93
CA THR A 69 -14.46 11.09 -2.51
C THR A 69 -15.29 11.65 -3.68
N PHE A 70 -14.90 11.36 -4.92
CA PHE A 70 -15.45 11.93 -6.16
C PHE A 70 -15.34 13.46 -6.24
N GLU A 71 -14.60 14.08 -5.32
CA GLU A 71 -14.34 15.51 -5.32
C GLU A 71 -13.37 15.88 -6.43
N ARG A 72 -13.55 17.09 -6.97
CA ARG A 72 -12.71 17.61 -8.04
C ARG A 72 -11.35 18.04 -7.49
N GLN A 73 -10.28 17.34 -7.87
CA GLN A 73 -8.92 17.62 -7.38
C GLN A 73 -8.10 18.61 -8.23
N ASN A 74 -8.39 18.77 -9.53
CA ASN A 74 -7.63 19.65 -10.45
C ASN A 74 -6.09 19.46 -10.40
N ASP A 75 -5.60 18.25 -10.14
CA ASP A 75 -4.16 17.99 -10.09
C ASP A 75 -3.56 18.15 -11.51
N ILE A 76 -2.76 19.20 -11.69
CA ILE A 76 -2.06 19.51 -12.95
C ILE A 76 -0.74 18.73 -13.11
N THR A 77 -0.28 18.04 -12.06
CA THR A 77 0.98 17.30 -12.05
C THR A 77 0.84 15.87 -12.56
N VAL A 78 -0.40 15.41 -12.81
CA VAL A 78 -0.71 14.03 -13.23
C VAL A 78 0.10 13.59 -14.45
N ASN A 79 0.19 14.45 -15.48
CA ASN A 79 0.93 14.13 -16.71
C ASN A 79 2.45 14.08 -16.48
N GLU A 80 2.97 14.94 -15.60
CA GLU A 80 4.38 14.92 -15.22
C GLU A 80 4.72 13.63 -14.48
N LYS A 81 3.85 13.21 -13.55
CA LYS A 81 4.00 11.96 -12.80
C LYS A 81 3.86 10.72 -13.71
N SER A 82 2.91 10.73 -14.64
CA SER A 82 2.71 9.63 -15.62
C SER A 82 3.89 9.44 -16.56
N SER A 83 4.60 10.51 -16.93
CA SER A 83 5.81 10.43 -17.74
C SER A 83 6.94 9.58 -17.12
N GLN A 84 6.92 9.38 -15.79
CA GLN A 84 7.92 8.58 -15.08
C GLN A 84 7.59 7.08 -15.06
N PHE A 85 6.52 6.64 -15.74
CA PHE A 85 6.11 5.24 -15.82
C PHE A 85 7.25 4.33 -16.32
N GLY A 86 7.91 4.71 -17.42
CA GLY A 86 8.97 3.90 -18.02
C GLY A 86 10.14 3.62 -17.07
N LYS A 87 10.54 4.63 -16.27
CA LYS A 87 11.56 4.48 -15.23
C LYS A 87 11.13 3.54 -14.11
N ARG A 88 9.86 3.58 -13.69
CA ARG A 88 9.35 2.65 -12.68
C ARG A 88 9.24 1.22 -13.21
N LEU A 89 8.92 1.07 -14.50
CA LEU A 89 8.92 -0.22 -15.17
C LEU A 89 10.34 -0.81 -15.26
N SER A 90 11.35 0.01 -15.57
CA SER A 90 12.75 -0.45 -15.60
C SER A 90 13.25 -0.90 -14.23
N LEU A 91 12.84 -0.24 -13.13
CA LEU A 91 13.18 -0.70 -11.78
C LEU A 91 12.62 -2.10 -11.47
N ILE A 92 11.43 -2.44 -11.98
CA ILE A 92 10.87 -3.79 -11.87
C ILE A 92 11.74 -4.78 -12.66
N GLN A 93 12.07 -4.45 -13.90
CA GLN A 93 12.95 -5.28 -14.74
C GLN A 93 14.28 -5.57 -14.06
N GLU A 94 14.97 -4.53 -13.59
CA GLU A 94 16.28 -4.63 -12.94
C GLU A 94 16.23 -5.49 -11.68
N LYS A 95 15.21 -5.31 -10.84
CA LYS A 95 15.02 -6.09 -9.61
C LYS A 95 14.90 -7.59 -9.87
N HIS A 96 14.38 -7.97 -11.03
CA HIS A 96 14.22 -9.35 -11.45
C HIS A 96 15.35 -9.86 -12.37
N ASN A 97 16.33 -9.02 -12.71
CA ASN A 97 17.41 -9.29 -13.67
C ASN A 97 16.89 -9.76 -15.04
N PHE A 98 15.78 -9.18 -15.51
CA PHE A 98 15.22 -9.50 -16.82
C PHE A 98 15.85 -8.69 -17.93
N LEU A 99 16.00 -9.32 -19.09
CA LEU A 99 16.31 -8.65 -20.35
C LEU A 99 15.05 -8.00 -20.94
N ASP A 100 15.21 -7.03 -21.84
CA ASP A 100 14.10 -6.34 -22.51
C ASP A 100 13.17 -7.33 -23.22
N ARG A 101 13.73 -8.27 -24.00
CA ARG A 101 12.97 -9.39 -24.60
C ARG A 101 12.18 -10.25 -23.61
N GLU A 102 12.62 -10.39 -22.37
CA GLU A 102 11.96 -11.21 -21.36
C GLU A 102 10.79 -10.46 -20.76
N MET A 103 10.98 -9.17 -20.48
CA MET A 103 9.90 -8.27 -20.08
C MET A 103 8.84 -8.16 -21.18
N ALA A 104 9.24 -7.93 -22.42
CA ALA A 104 8.33 -7.87 -23.57
C ALA A 104 7.45 -9.12 -23.69
N LYS A 105 8.03 -10.31 -23.49
CA LYS A 105 7.29 -11.58 -23.48
C LYS A 105 6.29 -11.66 -22.33
N LEU A 106 6.64 -11.21 -21.12
CA LEU A 106 5.73 -11.17 -19.97
C LEU A 106 4.55 -10.21 -20.22
N LEU A 107 4.82 -9.10 -20.90
CA LEU A 107 3.84 -8.08 -21.23
C LEU A 107 3.05 -8.36 -22.52
N LYS A 108 3.45 -9.41 -23.26
CA LYS A 108 2.85 -9.83 -24.54
C LYS A 108 2.89 -8.74 -25.61
N ILE A 109 4.03 -8.06 -25.69
CA ILE A 109 4.34 -7.00 -26.66
C ILE A 109 5.66 -7.33 -27.38
N SER A 110 6.03 -6.54 -28.39
CA SER A 110 7.36 -6.65 -29.00
C SER A 110 8.45 -6.06 -28.09
N GLU A 111 9.71 -6.43 -28.33
CA GLU A 111 10.85 -5.85 -27.61
C GLU A 111 11.00 -4.36 -27.91
N ASP A 112 10.80 -3.93 -29.15
CA ASP A 112 10.80 -2.51 -29.53
C ASP A 112 9.70 -1.73 -28.78
N GLU A 113 8.50 -2.29 -28.69
CA GLU A 113 7.39 -1.66 -27.96
C GLU A 113 7.69 -1.58 -26.46
N TYR A 114 8.40 -2.55 -25.89
CA TYR A 114 8.87 -2.48 -24.51
C TYR A 114 9.89 -1.36 -24.32
N ILE A 115 10.83 -1.19 -25.25
CA ILE A 115 11.81 -0.10 -25.22
C ILE A 115 11.10 1.26 -25.28
N ASP A 116 10.12 1.42 -26.17
CA ASP A 116 9.32 2.65 -26.28
C ASP A 116 8.61 2.99 -24.95
N LEU A 117 8.09 1.99 -24.24
CA LEU A 117 7.48 2.17 -22.92
C LEU A 117 8.49 2.63 -21.86
N VAL A 118 9.70 2.05 -21.85
CA VAL A 118 10.75 2.39 -20.88
C VAL A 118 11.32 3.79 -21.16
N CYS A 119 11.49 4.14 -22.43
CA CYS A 119 11.94 5.46 -22.87
C CYS A 119 10.87 6.55 -22.67
N GLY A 120 9.60 6.17 -22.56
CA GLY A 120 8.47 7.09 -22.40
C GLY A 120 7.94 7.64 -23.73
N ASP A 121 8.32 7.02 -24.85
CA ASP A 121 7.81 7.34 -26.19
C ASP A 121 6.41 6.75 -26.43
N LYS A 122 6.02 5.76 -25.61
CA LYS A 122 4.70 5.15 -25.63
C LYS A 122 4.10 5.11 -24.22
N GLU A 123 2.81 5.43 -24.11
CA GLU A 123 2.04 5.26 -22.88
C GLU A 123 1.54 3.81 -22.73
N PRO A 124 1.49 3.28 -21.49
CA PRO A 124 0.94 1.95 -21.26
C PRO A 124 -0.56 1.93 -21.47
N ASP A 125 -1.06 0.90 -22.14
CA ASP A 125 -2.48 0.63 -22.23
C ASP A 125 -2.97 -0.30 -21.11
N LEU A 126 -4.28 -0.55 -21.08
CA LEU A 126 -4.89 -1.41 -20.08
C LEU A 126 -4.37 -2.86 -20.14
N GLN A 127 -4.00 -3.38 -21.32
CA GLN A 127 -3.45 -4.72 -21.44
C GLN A 127 -2.09 -4.79 -20.73
N ILE A 128 -1.20 -3.85 -21.01
CA ILE A 128 0.13 -3.76 -20.41
C ILE A 128 0.00 -3.66 -18.88
N LEU A 129 -0.86 -2.77 -18.37
CA LEU A 129 -1.09 -2.63 -16.93
C LEU A 129 -1.59 -3.93 -16.29
N ASN A 130 -2.50 -4.65 -16.95
CA ASN A 130 -2.98 -5.94 -16.47
C ASN A 130 -1.89 -7.01 -16.47
N CYS A 131 -1.06 -7.07 -17.52
CA CYS A 131 0.07 -7.99 -17.58
C CYS A 131 1.08 -7.70 -16.46
N ILE A 132 1.39 -6.43 -16.19
CA ILE A 132 2.26 -6.06 -15.05
C ILE A 132 1.64 -6.55 -13.73
N LYS A 133 0.35 -6.29 -13.50
CA LYS A 133 -0.36 -6.72 -12.29
C LYS A 133 -0.43 -8.24 -12.11
N GLN A 134 -0.48 -8.99 -13.20
CA GLN A 134 -0.48 -10.45 -13.18
C GLN A 134 0.89 -11.02 -12.80
N ASN A 135 1.97 -10.36 -13.22
CA ASN A 135 3.33 -10.86 -13.05
C ASN A 135 4.03 -10.32 -11.78
N PHE A 136 3.64 -9.13 -11.32
CA PHE A 136 4.34 -8.42 -10.24
C PHE A 136 3.38 -7.91 -9.16
N LYS A 137 3.79 -8.02 -7.89
CA LYS A 137 3.09 -7.40 -6.75
C LYS A 137 3.46 -5.92 -6.66
N VAL A 138 2.77 -5.08 -7.42
CA VAL A 138 2.99 -3.62 -7.49
C VAL A 138 1.67 -2.86 -7.61
N SER A 139 1.61 -1.65 -7.06
CA SER A 139 0.45 -0.75 -7.21
C SER A 139 0.46 -0.11 -8.59
N ILE A 140 -0.70 -0.09 -9.25
CA ILE A 140 -0.88 0.64 -10.52
C ILE A 140 -0.73 2.15 -10.29
N ASP A 141 -1.21 2.63 -9.15
CA ASP A 141 -1.11 4.03 -8.77
C ASP A 141 0.35 4.46 -8.61
N TYR A 142 1.17 3.63 -7.95
CA TYR A 142 2.62 3.83 -7.89
C TYR A 142 3.26 3.81 -9.28
N LEU A 143 2.91 2.84 -10.12
CA LEU A 143 3.47 2.73 -11.47
C LEU A 143 3.18 3.94 -12.35
N LEU A 144 1.96 4.47 -12.27
CA LEU A 144 1.54 5.60 -13.08
C LEU A 144 1.92 6.93 -12.43
N TYR A 145 1.82 7.09 -11.12
CA TYR A 145 1.89 8.41 -10.50
C TYR A 145 2.98 8.57 -9.44
N GLY A 146 3.66 7.49 -9.06
CA GLY A 146 4.66 7.49 -7.99
C GLY A 146 4.05 7.39 -6.59
N ASP A 147 4.87 7.63 -5.57
CA ASP A 147 4.44 7.73 -4.17
C ASP A 147 3.82 9.10 -3.85
#